data_AF-A0A2S2QM64-F1
#
_entry.id   AF-A0A2S2QM64-F1
#
_cell.length_a   1.000
_cell.length_b   1.000
_cell.length_c   1.000
_cell.angle_alpha   90.00
_cell.angle_beta   90.00
_cell.angle_gamma   90.00
#
_symmetry.space_group_name_H-M   'P 1'
#
loop_
_entity.id
_entity.type
_entity.pdbx_description
1 polymer ?
#
loop_
_entity_poly.entity_id
_entity_poly.type
_entity_poly.pdbx_seq_one_letter_code
_entity_poly.pdbx_strand_id
1 'polypeptide(L)'
;MGPLRLPTTIKYIYSFQVILLLIYALEQIKNNEAQPVKQWVGVWNATIPGSDCIGLEQGSFKVVGQEDCLYLNVYTPKLPQEGLLDGGLMNVIVYLHGEAFQYGSGIGHTPHYLLEGGDDVVFVTINYRLGPLGFASTGDDILPGNNGLKDQVAALKWVQRNIAAFGGNPGAVMLAGTSAGGVSVHYHLVSPMSLGLFNRAIASSGSAYCPWGYTENVVQKTKQLAEYLGCPTYYSKDTVKCLRSRPAFIVSETLKNFLPWMFDSFTVFGPTVEPPGVDRFLTDLPENLP
;
A
#
# COMPACT_ATOMS: atom_id res chain seq x y z
N MET A 1 12.42 30.33 -23.76
CA MET A 1 11.19 29.68 -23.25
C MET A 1 10.29 29.43 -24.45
N GLY A 2 10.13 28.17 -24.86
CA GLY A 2 9.22 27.82 -25.94
C GLY A 2 7.77 27.92 -25.47
N PRO A 3 6.79 28.18 -26.36
CA PRO A 3 5.39 28.24 -25.97
C PRO A 3 4.92 26.86 -25.48
N LEU A 4 4.28 26.82 -24.30
CA LEU A 4 3.48 25.67 -23.90
C LEU A 4 2.38 25.49 -24.96
N ARG A 5 2.46 24.39 -25.72
CA ARG A 5 1.35 23.95 -26.57
C ARG A 5 0.29 23.37 -25.65
N LEU A 6 -0.82 24.09 -25.47
CA LEU A 6 -2.03 23.51 -24.89
C LEU A 6 -2.52 22.38 -25.82
N PRO A 7 -2.90 21.21 -25.31
CA PRO A 7 -3.45 20.14 -26.15
C PRO A 7 -4.72 20.62 -26.84
N THR A 8 -4.74 20.54 -28.18
CA THR A 8 -5.88 20.95 -29.02
C THR A 8 -6.94 19.86 -29.17
N THR A 9 -6.85 18.78 -28.39
CA THR A 9 -7.75 17.61 -28.49
C THR A 9 -8.16 17.15 -27.09
N ILE A 10 -9.46 17.06 -26.84
CA ILE A 10 -10.01 16.48 -25.60
C ILE A 10 -9.71 14.97 -25.63
N LYS A 11 -8.83 14.49 -24.74
CA LYS A 11 -8.63 13.06 -24.51
C LYS A 11 -9.58 12.60 -23.40
N TYR A 12 -10.36 11.56 -23.66
CA TYR A 12 -11.16 10.89 -22.64
C TYR A 12 -10.30 9.85 -21.92
N ILE A 13 -10.32 9.85 -20.60
CA ILE A 13 -9.63 8.87 -19.75
C ILE A 13 -10.70 8.01 -19.08
N TYR A 14 -10.60 6.68 -19.24
CA TYR A 14 -11.42 5.76 -18.46
C TYR A 14 -10.82 5.67 -17.06
N SER A 15 -11.67 5.90 -16.05
CA SER A 15 -11.30 5.83 -14.64
C SER A 15 -12.15 4.77 -13.96
N PHE A 16 -11.51 3.71 -13.50
CA PHE A 16 -12.10 2.66 -12.66
C PHE A 16 -11.60 2.89 -11.24
N GLN A 17 -12.45 3.44 -10.38
CA GLN A 17 -12.05 3.94 -9.06
C GLN A 17 -12.18 2.92 -7.92
N VAL A 18 -12.54 1.68 -8.24
CA VAL A 18 -12.48 0.57 -7.30
C VAL A 18 -12.29 -0.70 -8.10
N ILE A 19 -11.15 -1.33 -7.92
CA ILE A 19 -11.10 -2.79 -8.04
C ILE A 19 -10.66 -3.32 -6.70
N LEU A 20 -11.56 -4.09 -6.07
CA LEU A 20 -11.23 -4.73 -4.83
C LEU A 20 -10.04 -5.61 -5.04
N LEU A 21 -8.98 -5.32 -4.29
CA LEU A 21 -7.89 -6.25 -4.18
C LEU A 21 -8.31 -7.40 -3.28
N LEU A 22 -9.03 -7.11 -2.18
CA LEU A 22 -9.27 -8.07 -1.11
C LEU A 22 -10.53 -7.66 -0.29
N ILE A 23 -11.50 -8.58 -0.08
CA ILE A 23 -12.57 -8.42 0.94
C ILE A 23 -12.13 -9.19 2.18
N TYR A 24 -11.98 -8.50 3.32
CA TYR A 24 -12.77 -8.77 4.53
C TYR A 24 -12.54 -7.71 5.62
N ALA A 25 -13.39 -6.68 5.65
CA ALA A 25 -13.40 -5.65 6.69
C ALA A 25 -13.93 -6.12 8.07
N LEU A 26 -14.04 -7.43 8.32
CA LEU A 26 -14.43 -7.95 9.64
C LEU A 26 -13.64 -9.21 10.06
N GLU A 27 -12.74 -9.75 9.22
CA GLU A 27 -11.94 -10.95 9.52
C GLU A 27 -10.43 -10.78 9.27
N GLN A 28 -9.96 -9.61 8.81
CA GLN A 28 -8.51 -9.25 8.76
C GLN A 28 -7.85 -9.16 10.15
N ILE A 29 -8.68 -9.29 11.18
CA ILE A 29 -8.32 -9.46 12.57
C ILE A 29 -8.05 -10.96 12.90
N LYS A 30 -8.25 -11.92 11.99
CA LYS A 30 -7.82 -13.32 12.20
C LYS A 30 -6.54 -13.67 11.45
N ASN A 31 -6.30 -13.10 10.26
CA ASN A 31 -5.18 -13.45 9.40
C ASN A 31 -4.21 -12.27 9.25
N ASN A 32 -2.92 -12.51 9.45
CA ASN A 32 -1.87 -11.49 9.29
C ASN A 32 -1.80 -10.96 7.85
N GLU A 33 -2.13 -11.81 6.88
CA GLU A 33 -1.98 -11.51 5.47
C GLU A 33 -3.30 -11.22 4.77
N ALA A 34 -3.20 -10.30 3.82
CA ALA A 34 -4.21 -9.86 2.90
C ALA A 34 -4.78 -11.07 2.10
N GLN A 35 -6.10 -11.29 2.11
CA GLN A 35 -6.75 -12.49 1.55
C GLN A 35 -7.50 -12.19 0.25
N PRO A 36 -7.42 -13.04 -0.80
CA PRO A 36 -8.11 -12.83 -2.08
C PRO A 36 -9.59 -12.44 -1.90
N VAL A 37 -10.08 -11.49 -2.72
CA VAL A 37 -11.52 -11.15 -2.76
C VAL A 37 -12.35 -12.42 -2.94
N LYS A 38 -13.45 -12.54 -2.20
CA LYS A 38 -14.51 -13.48 -2.55
C LYS A 38 -15.06 -13.12 -3.93
N GLN A 39 -15.20 -14.12 -4.81
CA GLN A 39 -15.85 -13.92 -6.09
C GLN A 39 -17.26 -13.35 -5.88
N TRP A 40 -17.63 -12.34 -6.67
CA TRP A 40 -18.96 -11.76 -6.67
C TRP A 40 -19.70 -12.13 -7.96
N VAL A 41 -21.02 -12.12 -7.90
CA VAL A 41 -21.88 -12.36 -9.07
C VAL A 41 -22.35 -11.01 -9.62
N GLY A 42 -22.29 -10.85 -10.94
CA GLY A 42 -22.73 -9.63 -11.62
C GLY A 42 -21.62 -8.59 -11.80
N VAL A 43 -22.03 -7.34 -12.04
CA VAL A 43 -21.11 -6.24 -12.35
C VAL A 43 -20.84 -5.42 -11.09
N TRP A 44 -19.56 -5.23 -10.78
CA TRP A 44 -19.15 -4.34 -9.69
C TRP A 44 -19.19 -2.88 -10.15
N ASN A 45 -19.82 -2.00 -9.36
CA ASN A 45 -19.82 -0.57 -9.67
C ASN A 45 -18.50 0.09 -9.25
N ALA A 46 -17.57 0.20 -10.19
CA ALA A 46 -16.25 0.83 -10.01
C ALA A 46 -16.21 2.35 -10.28
N THR A 47 -17.34 3.06 -10.17
CA THR A 47 -17.42 4.51 -10.43
C THR A 47 -17.37 5.37 -9.16
N ILE A 48 -17.46 4.75 -7.99
CA ILE A 48 -17.42 5.42 -6.68
C ILE A 48 -16.04 5.13 -6.10
N PRO A 49 -15.28 6.13 -5.60
CA PRO A 49 -14.01 5.89 -4.92
C PRO A 49 -14.17 4.93 -3.74
N GLY A 50 -13.16 4.09 -3.52
CA GLY A 50 -13.02 3.32 -2.29
C GLY A 50 -12.76 4.22 -1.08
N SER A 51 -12.60 3.62 0.10
CA SER A 51 -12.27 4.35 1.33
C SER A 51 -10.76 4.39 1.56
N ASP A 52 -10.28 5.48 2.16
CA ASP A 52 -8.90 5.60 2.66
C ASP A 52 -8.64 4.59 3.79
N CYS A 53 -7.40 4.13 3.93
CA CYS A 53 -7.02 3.31 5.07
C CYS A 53 -7.01 4.12 6.36
N ILE A 54 -7.33 3.45 7.49
CA ILE A 54 -7.23 4.11 8.80
C ILE A 54 -5.79 4.56 9.03
N GLY A 55 -5.63 5.88 9.10
CA GLY A 55 -4.36 6.55 9.29
C GLY A 55 -4.59 7.93 9.88
N LEU A 56 -3.50 8.67 10.08
CA LEU A 56 -3.59 10.06 10.49
C LEU A 56 -3.83 10.93 9.26
N GLU A 57 -4.58 12.02 9.42
CA GLU A 57 -4.70 13.09 8.44
C GLU A 57 -3.52 14.06 8.58
N GLN A 58 -2.92 14.43 7.44
CA GLN A 58 -1.79 15.35 7.43
C GLN A 58 -2.20 16.73 7.97
N GLY A 59 -1.45 17.24 8.94
CA GLY A 59 -1.66 18.57 9.53
C GLY A 59 -2.59 18.57 10.74
N SER A 60 -3.74 17.91 10.69
CA SER A 60 -4.69 17.85 11.83
C SER A 60 -4.37 16.75 12.83
N PHE A 61 -3.64 15.71 12.41
CA PHE A 61 -3.35 14.50 13.19
C PHE A 61 -4.62 13.79 13.70
N LYS A 62 -5.78 14.05 13.08
CA LYS A 62 -7.00 13.29 13.33
C LYS A 62 -6.90 11.94 12.66
N VAL A 63 -7.44 10.90 13.29
CA VAL A 63 -7.58 9.61 12.65
C VAL A 63 -8.74 9.71 11.66
N VAL A 64 -8.53 9.26 10.43
CA VAL A 64 -9.50 9.23 9.33
C VAL A 64 -9.43 7.87 8.65
N GLY A 65 -10.36 7.60 7.72
CA GLY A 65 -10.36 6.36 6.92
C GLY A 65 -11.21 5.22 7.51
N GLN A 66 -11.14 4.06 6.87
CA GLN A 66 -11.89 2.84 7.21
C GLN A 66 -11.00 1.60 7.18
N GLU A 67 -11.38 0.55 7.91
CA GLU A 67 -10.66 -0.75 7.86
C GLU A 67 -10.80 -1.42 6.50
N ASP A 68 -11.98 -1.24 5.88
CA ASP A 68 -12.20 -1.62 4.49
C ASP A 68 -11.54 -0.60 3.58
N CYS A 69 -10.28 -0.79 3.26
CA CYS A 69 -9.52 0.20 2.49
C CYS A 69 -8.62 -0.38 1.40
N LEU A 70 -8.51 -1.71 1.28
CA LEU A 70 -7.60 -2.38 0.33
C LEU A 70 -8.16 -2.34 -1.09
N TYR A 71 -8.17 -1.14 -1.64
CA TYR A 71 -8.66 -0.78 -2.95
C TYR A 71 -7.50 -0.36 -3.85
N LEU A 72 -7.68 -0.52 -5.16
CA LEU A 72 -6.87 0.14 -6.16
C LEU A 72 -7.74 0.88 -7.17
N ASN A 73 -7.15 1.87 -7.82
CA ASN A 73 -7.73 2.61 -8.92
C ASN A 73 -6.96 2.28 -10.20
N VAL A 74 -7.67 2.11 -11.31
CA VAL A 74 -7.06 1.93 -12.64
C VAL A 74 -7.52 3.04 -13.56
N TYR A 75 -6.56 3.74 -14.13
CA TYR A 75 -6.77 4.78 -15.12
C TYR A 75 -6.16 4.33 -16.43
N THR A 76 -6.95 4.32 -17.49
CA THR A 76 -6.52 3.87 -18.81
C THR A 76 -7.07 4.78 -19.90
N PRO A 77 -6.25 5.21 -20.87
CA PRO A 77 -6.72 6.03 -21.98
C PRO A 77 -7.52 5.22 -22.99
N LYS A 78 -7.34 3.90 -23.04
CA LYS A 78 -7.98 3.03 -24.03
C LYS A 78 -8.19 1.62 -23.48
N LEU A 79 -9.43 1.13 -23.58
CA LEU A 79 -9.74 -0.26 -23.31
C LEU A 79 -9.41 -1.15 -24.52
N PRO A 80 -9.02 -2.42 -24.30
CA PRO A 80 -8.91 -3.39 -25.40
C PRO A 80 -10.21 -3.42 -26.21
N GLN A 81 -10.12 -3.44 -27.54
CA GLN A 81 -11.31 -3.69 -28.38
C GLN A 81 -11.72 -5.16 -28.24
N GLU A 82 -13.03 -5.43 -28.24
CA GLU A 82 -13.54 -6.81 -28.17
C GLU A 82 -12.90 -7.69 -29.24
N GLY A 83 -12.30 -8.80 -28.81
CA GLY A 83 -11.65 -9.77 -29.71
C GLY A 83 -10.19 -9.48 -30.08
N LEU A 84 -9.58 -8.37 -29.59
CA LEU A 84 -8.19 -8.01 -29.86
C LEU A 84 -7.44 -7.74 -28.54
N LEU A 85 -7.00 -8.81 -27.86
CA LEU A 85 -5.96 -8.70 -26.82
C LEU A 85 -4.58 -8.33 -27.43
N ASP A 86 -4.44 -8.46 -28.75
CA ASP A 86 -3.20 -8.23 -29.50
C ASP A 86 -3.01 -6.76 -29.92
N GLY A 87 -3.96 -5.89 -29.60
CA GLY A 87 -3.92 -4.46 -29.91
C GLY A 87 -3.01 -3.66 -28.97
N GLY A 88 -1.70 -3.91 -28.99
CA GLY A 88 -0.67 -3.04 -28.41
C GLY A 88 -0.86 -2.69 -26.93
N LEU A 89 -0.73 -3.69 -26.04
CA LEU A 89 -0.78 -3.48 -24.59
C LEU A 89 0.20 -2.39 -24.13
N MET A 90 -0.30 -1.46 -23.33
CA MET A 90 0.42 -0.29 -22.84
C MET A 90 1.34 -0.61 -21.67
N ASN A 91 2.38 0.21 -21.45
CA ASN A 91 3.15 0.11 -20.21
C ASN A 91 2.24 0.40 -19.01
N VAL A 92 2.53 -0.23 -17.87
CA VAL A 92 1.78 -0.05 -16.63
C VAL A 92 2.64 0.68 -15.62
N ILE A 93 2.12 1.71 -14.98
CA ILE A 93 2.74 2.36 -13.82
C ILE A 93 1.87 2.07 -12.60
N VAL A 94 2.44 1.41 -11.60
CA VAL A 94 1.83 1.22 -10.29
C VAL A 94 2.46 2.21 -9.33
N TYR A 95 1.65 3.09 -8.76
CA TYR A 95 2.09 4.15 -7.86
C TYR A 95 1.80 3.79 -6.40
N LEU A 96 2.84 3.85 -5.58
CA LEU A 96 2.80 3.71 -4.12
C LEU A 96 2.82 5.11 -3.51
N HIS A 97 1.73 5.50 -2.86
CA HIS A 97 1.67 6.78 -2.13
C HIS A 97 2.64 6.78 -0.92
N GLY A 98 2.96 7.96 -0.42
CA GLY A 98 4.03 8.19 0.54
C GLY A 98 3.58 8.30 1.99
N GLU A 99 3.93 9.45 2.60
CA GLU A 99 3.45 9.86 3.92
C GLU A 99 3.82 8.91 5.09
N ALA A 100 5.12 8.61 5.21
CA ALA A 100 5.75 8.01 6.39
C ALA A 100 5.14 6.68 6.88
N PHE A 101 4.39 5.97 6.03
CA PHE A 101 3.61 4.78 6.39
C PHE A 101 2.49 5.01 7.42
N GLN A 102 2.15 6.27 7.72
CA GLN A 102 1.21 6.65 8.79
C GLN A 102 0.02 7.49 8.30
N TYR A 103 0.17 8.13 7.13
CA TYR A 103 -0.85 8.96 6.49
C TYR A 103 -1.00 8.54 5.03
N GLY A 104 -1.84 9.26 4.30
CA GLY A 104 -1.91 9.19 2.85
C GLY A 104 -3.02 8.29 2.34
N SER A 105 -3.17 8.30 1.01
CA SER A 105 -4.16 7.53 0.30
C SER A 105 -3.71 7.32 -1.14
N GLY A 106 -4.09 6.20 -1.74
CA GLY A 106 -4.04 5.99 -3.18
C GLY A 106 -5.09 6.82 -3.93
N ILE A 107 -6.04 7.42 -3.22
CA ILE A 107 -7.05 8.35 -3.76
C ILE A 107 -6.44 9.74 -3.89
N GLY A 108 -6.73 10.42 -4.99
CA GLY A 108 -6.26 11.79 -5.26
C GLY A 108 -4.97 11.89 -6.07
N HIS A 109 -4.23 10.77 -6.23
CA HIS A 109 -3.14 10.67 -7.20
C HIS A 109 -3.69 10.38 -8.59
N THR A 110 -4.12 11.41 -9.31
CA THR A 110 -4.67 11.25 -10.66
C THR A 110 -3.58 11.44 -11.71
N PRO A 111 -3.64 10.70 -12.83
CA PRO A 111 -2.62 10.76 -13.86
C PRO A 111 -2.90 11.85 -14.91
N HIS A 112 -3.64 12.92 -14.58
CA HIS A 112 -4.10 13.87 -15.60
C HIS A 112 -2.93 14.46 -16.38
N TYR A 113 -1.89 14.96 -15.70
CA TYR A 113 -0.71 15.48 -16.36
C TYR A 113 0.10 14.41 -17.12
N LEU A 114 0.07 13.15 -16.65
CA LEU A 114 0.80 12.04 -17.26
C LEU A 114 0.14 11.62 -18.58
N LEU A 115 -1.20 11.48 -18.59
CA LEU A 115 -1.97 11.01 -19.75
C LEU A 115 -2.29 12.13 -20.75
N GLU A 116 -2.38 13.39 -20.29
CA GLU A 116 -2.50 14.56 -21.17
C GLU A 116 -1.23 14.82 -21.99
N GLY A 117 -0.05 14.42 -21.46
CA GLY A 117 1.25 14.59 -22.11
C GLY A 117 1.47 13.77 -23.39
N GLY A 118 0.56 12.84 -23.71
CA GLY A 118 0.60 12.04 -24.93
C GLY A 118 1.05 10.60 -24.74
N ASP A 119 1.48 10.22 -23.54
CA ASP A 119 1.90 8.84 -23.23
C ASP A 119 0.69 7.94 -22.99
N ASP A 120 0.58 6.88 -23.80
CA ASP A 120 -0.43 5.84 -23.63
C ASP A 120 0.07 4.81 -22.60
N VAL A 121 -0.29 5.03 -21.33
CA VAL A 121 0.04 4.16 -20.19
C VAL A 121 -1.19 3.82 -19.37
N VAL A 122 -1.19 2.64 -18.73
CA VAL A 122 -2.16 2.33 -17.68
C VAL A 122 -1.56 2.74 -16.34
N PHE A 123 -2.25 3.62 -15.62
CA PHE A 123 -1.82 4.10 -14.32
C PHE A 123 -2.67 3.46 -13.23
N VAL A 124 -2.02 2.91 -12.21
CA VAL A 124 -2.64 2.21 -11.09
C VAL A 124 -2.19 2.86 -9.79
N THR A 125 -3.12 3.25 -8.93
CA THR A 125 -2.82 3.66 -7.56
C THR A 125 -3.41 2.66 -6.58
N ILE A 126 -2.74 2.43 -5.46
CA ILE A 126 -3.16 1.42 -4.50
C ILE A 126 -3.22 2.02 -3.10
N ASN A 127 -4.13 1.50 -2.29
CA ASN A 127 -4.10 1.66 -0.84
C ASN A 127 -3.37 0.47 -0.21
N TYR A 128 -2.73 0.73 0.94
CA TYR A 128 -2.15 -0.28 1.80
C TYR A 128 -2.33 0.11 3.27
N ARG A 129 -2.39 -0.87 4.20
CA ARG A 129 -2.60 -0.57 5.62
C ARG A 129 -1.48 0.30 6.19
N LEU A 130 -1.86 1.26 7.04
CA LEU A 130 -0.98 2.27 7.61
C LEU A 130 -0.79 2.08 9.13
N GLY A 131 0.23 2.72 9.68
CA GLY A 131 0.51 2.82 11.10
C GLY A 131 0.53 1.45 11.81
N PRO A 132 0.01 1.34 13.04
CA PRO A 132 0.01 0.08 13.77
C PRO A 132 -0.81 -1.02 13.07
N LEU A 133 -1.83 -0.68 12.28
CA LEU A 133 -2.64 -1.66 11.56
C LEU A 133 -1.87 -2.32 10.40
N GLY A 134 -0.93 -1.59 9.80
CA GLY A 134 -0.07 -2.10 8.73
C GLY A 134 1.28 -2.64 9.22
N PHE A 135 1.78 -2.20 10.38
CA PHE A 135 3.20 -2.37 10.72
C PHE A 135 3.48 -2.76 12.17
N ALA A 136 2.48 -3.03 13.01
CA ALA A 136 2.74 -3.64 14.32
C ALA A 136 3.35 -5.05 14.16
N SER A 137 4.20 -5.44 15.10
CA SER A 137 4.87 -6.73 15.12
C SER A 137 5.06 -7.23 16.55
N THR A 138 4.87 -8.53 16.77
CA THR A 138 5.22 -9.21 18.03
C THR A 138 6.59 -9.87 17.98
N GLY A 139 7.28 -9.84 16.84
CA GLY A 139 8.60 -10.44 16.66
C GLY A 139 8.57 -11.97 16.57
N ASP A 140 7.40 -12.55 16.34
CA ASP A 140 7.17 -13.98 16.14
C ASP A 140 6.16 -14.22 14.99
N ASP A 141 5.81 -15.49 14.76
CA ASP A 141 4.90 -15.91 13.70
C ASP A 141 3.44 -15.46 13.91
N ILE A 142 3.08 -15.00 15.11
CA ILE A 142 1.73 -14.55 15.43
C ILE A 142 1.40 -13.21 14.80
N LEU A 143 2.36 -12.28 14.76
CA LEU A 143 2.26 -11.01 14.04
C LEU A 143 3.67 -10.59 13.60
N PRO A 144 4.18 -11.10 12.46
CA PRO A 144 5.57 -10.90 12.06
C PRO A 144 5.87 -9.44 11.68
N GLY A 145 4.87 -8.70 11.19
CA GLY A 145 4.98 -7.30 10.76
C GLY A 145 4.78 -7.13 9.25
N ASN A 146 5.02 -5.90 8.77
CA ASN A 146 5.03 -5.54 7.34
C ASN A 146 3.72 -5.83 6.57
N ASN A 147 2.57 -5.90 7.24
CA ASN A 147 1.28 -6.13 6.60
C ASN A 147 0.98 -5.10 5.50
N GLY A 148 1.34 -3.83 5.69
CA GLY A 148 1.21 -2.80 4.66
C GLY A 148 2.04 -3.10 3.40
N LEU A 149 3.28 -3.58 3.54
CA LEU A 149 4.12 -3.98 2.40
C LEU A 149 3.59 -5.26 1.73
N LYS A 150 3.04 -6.20 2.52
CA LYS A 150 2.36 -7.39 1.99
C LYS A 150 1.08 -7.04 1.22
N ASP A 151 0.37 -6.00 1.63
CA ASP A 151 -0.77 -5.46 0.86
C ASP A 151 -0.31 -4.95 -0.52
N GLN A 152 0.83 -4.26 -0.57
CA GLN A 152 1.43 -3.81 -1.84
C GLN A 152 1.82 -5.00 -2.73
N VAL A 153 2.38 -6.09 -2.16
CA VAL A 153 2.62 -7.34 -2.91
C VAL A 153 1.32 -7.94 -3.45
N ALA A 154 0.26 -7.97 -2.64
CA ALA A 154 -1.04 -8.47 -3.08
C ALA A 154 -1.61 -7.64 -4.24
N ALA A 155 -1.43 -6.32 -4.19
CA ALA A 155 -1.80 -5.42 -5.26
C ALA A 155 -1.02 -5.68 -6.56
N LEU A 156 0.30 -5.85 -6.47
CA LEU A 156 1.14 -6.16 -7.62
C LEU A 156 0.79 -7.52 -8.24
N LYS A 157 0.49 -8.52 -7.41
CA LYS A 157 -0.02 -9.82 -7.88
C LYS A 157 -1.37 -9.68 -8.59
N TRP A 158 -2.24 -8.78 -8.15
CA TRP A 158 -3.48 -8.49 -8.87
C TRP A 158 -3.23 -7.81 -10.21
N VAL A 159 -2.30 -6.85 -10.27
CA VAL A 159 -1.92 -6.17 -11.52
C VAL A 159 -1.45 -7.21 -12.54
N GLN A 160 -0.54 -8.11 -12.14
CA GLN A 160 -0.06 -9.19 -12.99
C GLN A 160 -1.18 -10.07 -13.57
N ARG A 161 -2.23 -10.35 -12.79
CA ARG A 161 -3.34 -11.20 -13.23
C ARG A 161 -4.40 -10.48 -14.08
N ASN A 162 -4.59 -9.18 -13.91
CA ASN A 162 -5.80 -8.51 -14.38
C ASN A 162 -5.54 -7.34 -15.33
N ILE A 163 -4.35 -6.74 -15.32
CA ILE A 163 -4.14 -5.43 -15.98
C ILE A 163 -4.30 -5.48 -17.51
N ALA A 164 -4.15 -6.67 -18.11
CA ALA A 164 -4.42 -6.89 -19.52
C ALA A 164 -5.87 -6.56 -19.92
N ALA A 165 -6.84 -6.80 -19.04
CA ALA A 165 -8.25 -6.43 -19.27
C ALA A 165 -8.47 -4.91 -19.35
N PHE A 166 -7.52 -4.13 -18.81
CA PHE A 166 -7.53 -2.66 -18.83
C PHE A 166 -6.61 -2.08 -19.91
N GLY A 167 -6.06 -2.94 -20.79
CA GLY A 167 -5.14 -2.55 -21.87
C GLY A 167 -3.68 -2.45 -21.44
N GLY A 168 -3.33 -2.88 -20.23
CA GLY A 168 -1.96 -2.84 -19.71
C GLY A 168 -1.18 -4.13 -19.97
N ASN A 169 0.13 -4.01 -20.18
CA ASN A 169 1.02 -5.15 -20.36
C ASN A 169 1.57 -5.62 -18.99
N PRO A 170 1.20 -6.81 -18.49
CA PRO A 170 1.73 -7.34 -17.24
C PRO A 170 3.25 -7.60 -17.31
N GLY A 171 3.79 -7.79 -18.51
CA GLY A 171 5.23 -7.90 -18.76
C GLY A 171 5.97 -6.56 -18.85
N ALA A 172 5.30 -5.41 -18.66
CA ALA A 172 5.91 -4.08 -18.71
C ALA A 172 5.40 -3.16 -17.58
N VAL A 173 5.51 -3.65 -16.34
CA VAL A 173 5.10 -2.95 -15.12
C VAL A 173 6.27 -2.17 -14.52
N MET A 174 6.07 -0.87 -14.34
CA MET A 174 6.92 0.03 -13.58
C MET A 174 6.31 0.29 -12.20
N LEU A 175 7.09 0.08 -11.15
CA LEU A 175 6.72 0.45 -9.78
C LEU A 175 7.30 1.84 -9.46
N ALA A 176 6.46 2.78 -9.06
CA ALA A 176 6.87 4.14 -8.74
C ALA A 176 6.34 4.56 -7.37
N GLY A 177 7.07 5.43 -6.67
CA GLY A 177 6.62 5.94 -5.38
C GLY A 177 7.46 7.11 -4.90
N THR A 178 6.88 7.93 -4.03
CA THR A 178 7.53 9.10 -3.44
C THR A 178 7.58 8.99 -1.92
N SER A 179 8.66 9.45 -1.28
CA SER A 179 8.80 9.41 0.19
C SER A 179 8.68 7.96 0.71
N ALA A 180 7.77 7.64 1.64
CA ALA A 180 7.53 6.26 2.08
C ALA A 180 7.14 5.31 0.94
N GLY A 181 6.53 5.82 -0.13
CA GLY A 181 6.30 5.07 -1.36
C GLY A 181 7.62 4.76 -2.07
N GLY A 182 8.58 5.69 -2.08
CA GLY A 182 9.93 5.46 -2.60
C GLY A 182 10.73 4.46 -1.77
N VAL A 183 10.58 4.52 -0.43
CA VAL A 183 11.10 3.48 0.48
C VAL A 183 10.50 2.12 0.15
N SER A 184 9.17 2.06 -0.06
CA SER A 184 8.46 0.85 -0.46
C SER A 184 8.98 0.29 -1.77
N VAL A 185 9.18 1.13 -2.80
CA VAL A 185 9.78 0.74 -4.09
C VAL A 185 11.16 0.10 -3.86
N HIS A 186 12.00 0.71 -3.02
CA HIS A 186 13.32 0.17 -2.71
C HIS A 186 13.21 -1.21 -2.03
N TYR A 187 12.34 -1.39 -1.04
CA TYR A 187 12.16 -2.70 -0.44
C TYR A 187 11.59 -3.75 -1.41
N HIS A 188 10.70 -3.36 -2.32
CA HIS A 188 10.20 -4.25 -3.36
C HIS A 188 11.29 -4.74 -4.32
N LEU A 189 12.36 -3.96 -4.54
CA LEU A 189 13.51 -4.39 -5.36
C LEU A 189 14.28 -5.54 -4.73
N VAL A 190 14.35 -5.58 -3.40
CA VAL A 190 15.16 -6.56 -2.64
C VAL A 190 14.31 -7.66 -1.98
N SER A 191 12.98 -7.54 -2.00
CA SER A 191 12.07 -8.51 -1.38
C SER A 191 11.82 -9.72 -2.29
N PRO A 192 12.02 -10.96 -1.80
CA PRO A 192 11.74 -12.17 -2.58
C PRO A 192 10.24 -12.30 -2.94
N MET A 193 9.35 -11.70 -2.15
CA MET A 193 7.90 -11.73 -2.40
C MET A 193 7.48 -10.95 -3.67
N SER A 194 8.37 -10.09 -4.17
CA SER A 194 8.10 -9.18 -5.28
C SER A 194 8.75 -9.62 -6.59
N LEU A 195 9.49 -10.75 -6.56
CA LEU A 195 10.22 -11.26 -7.71
C LEU A 195 9.27 -11.53 -8.89
N GLY A 196 9.59 -10.94 -10.03
CA GLY A 196 8.81 -11.08 -11.27
C GLY A 196 7.50 -10.30 -11.32
N LEU A 197 7.20 -9.44 -10.33
CA LEU A 197 5.95 -8.64 -10.33
C LEU A 197 6.07 -7.30 -11.07
N PHE A 198 7.29 -6.81 -11.32
CA PHE A 198 7.57 -5.59 -12.07
C PHE A 198 8.99 -5.68 -12.66
N ASN A 199 9.32 -4.77 -13.60
CA ASN A 199 10.63 -4.77 -14.27
C ASN A 199 11.29 -3.39 -14.37
N ARG A 200 10.63 -2.35 -13.90
CA ARG A 200 11.18 -0.99 -13.79
C ARG A 200 10.78 -0.40 -12.44
N ALA A 201 11.62 0.46 -11.88
CA ALA A 201 11.39 1.07 -10.58
C ALA A 201 11.77 2.55 -10.57
N ILE A 202 10.97 3.39 -9.91
CA ILE A 202 11.28 4.79 -9.60
C ILE A 202 11.05 5.03 -8.11
N ALA A 203 12.14 5.10 -7.34
CA ALA A 203 12.11 5.50 -5.93
C ALA A 203 12.44 6.99 -5.82
N SER A 204 11.43 7.82 -5.60
CA SER A 204 11.59 9.28 -5.48
C SER A 204 11.64 9.73 -4.02
N SER A 205 12.68 10.46 -3.64
CA SER A 205 12.83 11.05 -2.29
C SER A 205 12.62 10.06 -1.12
N GLY A 206 12.99 8.79 -1.30
CA GLY A 206 12.90 7.75 -0.28
C GLY A 206 13.72 6.52 -0.65
N SER A 207 14.35 5.90 0.34
CA SER A 207 15.14 4.67 0.19
C SER A 207 15.14 3.88 1.50
N ALA A 208 15.41 2.58 1.46
CA ALA A 208 15.55 1.74 2.66
C ALA A 208 16.65 2.23 3.63
N TYR A 209 17.61 3.02 3.15
CA TYR A 209 18.69 3.61 3.95
C TYR A 209 18.31 4.94 4.62
N CYS A 210 17.12 5.48 4.35
CA CYS A 210 16.64 6.63 5.11
C CYS A 210 16.48 6.23 6.58
N PRO A 211 16.90 7.05 7.57
CA PRO A 211 16.75 6.73 8.99
C PRO A 211 15.31 6.45 9.44
N TRP A 212 14.33 6.99 8.70
CA TRP A 212 12.90 6.77 8.91
C TRP A 212 12.31 5.67 8.00
N GLY A 213 13.10 5.14 7.06
CA GLY A 213 12.71 4.06 6.15
C GLY A 213 12.76 2.67 6.78
N TYR A 214 13.46 2.52 7.91
CA TYR A 214 13.46 1.33 8.75
C TYR A 214 13.03 1.70 10.17
N THR A 215 12.21 0.86 10.78
CA THR A 215 11.67 1.11 12.12
C THR A 215 12.24 0.14 13.13
N GLU A 216 13.01 0.68 14.08
CA GLU A 216 13.53 -0.06 15.22
C GLU A 216 12.48 -0.25 16.31
N ASN A 217 12.70 -1.27 17.14
CA ASN A 217 11.94 -1.53 18.38
C ASN A 217 10.41 -1.67 18.18
N VAL A 218 9.96 -2.11 17.00
CA VAL A 218 8.54 -2.28 16.69
C VAL A 218 7.84 -3.21 17.68
N VAL A 219 8.52 -4.26 18.15
CA VAL A 219 7.99 -5.17 19.18
C VAL A 219 7.70 -4.45 20.49
N GLN A 220 8.63 -3.61 20.95
CA GLN A 220 8.45 -2.84 22.18
C GLN A 220 7.35 -1.79 22.02
N LYS A 221 7.29 -1.11 20.86
CA LYS A 221 6.21 -0.16 20.54
C LYS A 221 4.85 -0.85 20.48
N THR A 222 4.79 -2.08 19.95
CA THR A 222 3.56 -2.90 19.92
C THR A 222 3.11 -3.30 21.32
N LYS A 223 4.05 -3.61 22.23
CA LYS A 223 3.73 -3.83 23.65
C LYS A 223 3.19 -2.57 24.33
N GLN A 224 3.83 -1.42 24.11
CA GLN A 224 3.35 -0.13 24.64
C GLN A 224 1.95 0.24 24.11
N LEU A 225 1.71 0.01 22.82
CA LEU A 225 0.38 0.16 22.19
C LEU A 225 -0.66 -0.73 22.88
N ALA A 226 -0.31 -1.99 23.15
CA ALA A 226 -1.18 -2.91 23.87
C ALA A 226 -1.45 -2.45 25.31
N GLU A 227 -0.45 -1.95 26.03
CA GLU A 227 -0.60 -1.40 27.39
C GLU A 227 -1.57 -0.21 27.42
N TYR A 228 -1.43 0.75 26.48
CA TYR A 228 -2.35 1.88 26.37
C TYR A 228 -3.81 1.46 26.13
N LEU A 229 -4.01 0.31 25.47
CA LEU A 229 -5.32 -0.26 25.16
C LEU A 229 -5.81 -1.28 26.21
N GLY A 230 -5.08 -1.43 27.33
CA GLY A 230 -5.39 -2.37 28.39
C GLY A 230 -5.35 -3.84 27.94
N CYS A 231 -4.46 -4.17 26.99
CA CYS A 231 -4.25 -5.50 26.48
C CYS A 231 -3.07 -6.20 27.17
N PRO A 232 -3.11 -7.54 27.34
CA PRO A 232 -2.00 -8.28 27.92
C PRO A 232 -0.78 -8.25 27.00
N THR A 233 0.42 -8.20 27.57
CA THR A 233 1.70 -8.11 26.83
C THR A 233 2.64 -9.29 27.04
N TYR A 234 2.23 -10.29 27.84
CA TYR A 234 3.06 -11.43 28.19
C TYR A 234 3.18 -12.47 27.06
N TYR A 235 2.04 -12.86 26.46
CA TYR A 235 1.99 -13.79 25.33
C TYR A 235 1.48 -13.10 24.07
N SER A 236 2.24 -13.18 22.98
CA SER A 236 1.92 -12.55 21.68
C SER A 236 0.51 -12.90 21.19
N LYS A 237 0.09 -14.17 21.35
CA LYS A 237 -1.25 -14.62 20.97
C LYS A 237 -2.38 -13.87 21.69
N ASP A 238 -2.21 -13.62 22.99
CA ASP A 238 -3.19 -12.89 23.80
C ASP A 238 -3.14 -11.40 23.52
N THR A 239 -1.94 -10.84 23.34
CA THR A 239 -1.74 -9.45 22.91
C THR A 239 -2.47 -9.19 21.60
N VAL A 240 -2.17 -10.00 20.58
CA VAL A 240 -2.73 -9.86 19.25
C VAL A 240 -4.23 -10.06 19.29
N LYS A 241 -4.75 -11.11 19.96
CA LYS A 241 -6.19 -11.33 20.15
C LYS A 241 -6.90 -10.15 20.81
N CYS A 242 -6.28 -9.51 21.81
CA CYS A 242 -6.88 -8.35 22.48
C CYS A 242 -6.86 -7.10 21.60
N LEU A 243 -5.73 -6.77 20.95
CA LEU A 243 -5.64 -5.64 20.02
C LEU A 243 -6.70 -5.75 18.92
N ARG A 244 -6.88 -6.98 18.44
CA ARG A 244 -7.90 -7.41 17.48
C ARG A 244 -9.35 -7.26 17.97
N SER A 245 -9.59 -7.18 19.27
CA SER A 245 -10.93 -6.91 19.80
C SER A 245 -11.24 -5.42 19.94
N ARG A 246 -10.25 -4.54 19.74
CA ARG A 246 -10.42 -3.09 19.83
C ARG A 246 -10.87 -2.53 18.47
N PRO A 247 -11.70 -1.48 18.45
CA PRO A 247 -11.98 -0.76 17.21
C PRO A 247 -10.67 -0.25 16.59
N ALA A 248 -10.44 -0.51 15.31
CA ALA A 248 -9.18 -0.16 14.65
C ALA A 248 -8.90 1.35 14.68
N PHE A 249 -9.94 2.18 14.67
CA PHE A 249 -9.82 3.62 14.87
C PHE A 249 -9.10 3.97 16.18
N ILE A 250 -9.44 3.30 17.28
CA ILE A 250 -8.83 3.52 18.60
C ILE A 250 -7.39 2.99 18.64
N VAL A 251 -7.12 1.89 17.94
CA VAL A 251 -5.75 1.37 17.77
C VAL A 251 -4.86 2.41 17.07
N SER A 252 -5.34 2.98 15.96
CA SER A 252 -4.61 4.03 15.24
C SER A 252 -4.56 5.35 16.01
N GLU A 253 -5.56 5.69 16.81
CA GLU A 253 -5.54 6.90 17.63
C GLU A 253 -4.43 6.89 18.68
N THR A 254 -4.10 5.70 19.18
CA THR A 254 -3.02 5.52 20.17
C THR A 254 -1.65 5.93 19.62
N LEU A 255 -1.49 6.01 18.29
CA LEU A 255 -0.30 6.52 17.63
C LEU A 255 0.11 7.92 18.12
N LYS A 256 -0.87 8.77 18.48
CA LYS A 256 -0.64 10.11 19.04
C LYS A 256 0.20 10.09 20.32
N ASN A 257 0.12 9.02 21.12
CA ASN A 257 0.91 8.88 22.35
C ASN A 257 2.41 8.68 22.08
N PHE A 258 2.76 8.24 20.85
CA PHE A 258 4.14 8.09 20.42
C PHE A 258 4.69 9.34 19.72
N LEU A 259 3.86 10.37 19.53
CA LEU A 259 4.21 11.61 18.83
C LEU A 259 4.15 12.84 19.76
N PRO A 260 4.86 12.84 20.91
CA PRO A 260 4.82 13.97 21.85
C PRO A 260 5.32 15.28 21.23
N TRP A 261 6.14 15.20 20.18
CA TRP A 261 6.67 16.34 19.44
C TRP A 261 6.16 16.40 17.99
N MET A 262 4.99 15.81 17.72
CA MET A 262 4.30 15.71 16.42
C MET A 262 5.07 14.98 15.31
N PHE A 263 6.26 15.47 14.93
CA PHE A 263 7.09 14.91 13.87
C PHE A 263 8.38 14.25 14.39
N ASP A 264 8.73 14.42 15.68
CA ASP A 264 9.90 13.73 16.29
C ASP A 264 9.57 12.30 16.72
N SER A 265 9.43 11.51 15.68
CA SER A 265 9.53 10.07 15.48
C SER A 265 8.82 9.87 14.14
N PHE A 266 9.52 10.18 13.05
CA PHE A 266 8.91 10.41 11.73
C PHE A 266 8.05 9.22 11.26
N THR A 267 8.48 8.00 11.59
CA THR A 267 7.75 6.75 11.37
C THR A 267 7.78 5.93 12.67
N VAL A 268 6.66 5.93 13.42
CA VAL A 268 6.57 5.17 14.68
C VAL A 268 6.42 3.68 14.40
N PHE A 269 5.50 3.34 13.50
CA PHE A 269 5.26 1.99 12.98
C PHE A 269 5.51 2.01 11.47
N GLY A 270 6.40 1.15 11.01
CA GLY A 270 6.84 1.08 9.62
C GLY A 270 7.63 -0.21 9.34
N PRO A 271 8.36 -0.27 8.22
CA PRO A 271 9.10 -1.46 7.81
C PRO A 271 10.05 -1.97 8.88
N THR A 272 10.05 -3.28 9.14
CA THR A 272 10.90 -3.94 10.14
C THR A 272 11.30 -5.35 9.70
N VAL A 273 12.38 -5.92 10.26
CA VAL A 273 12.81 -7.28 9.91
C VAL A 273 11.83 -8.31 10.47
N GLU A 274 11.40 -9.25 9.64
CA GLU A 274 10.47 -10.31 10.05
C GLU A 274 11.20 -11.55 10.59
N PRO A 275 10.64 -12.20 11.62
CA PRO A 275 11.22 -13.39 12.25
C PRO A 275 11.26 -14.57 11.26
N PRO A 276 12.27 -15.46 11.36
CA PRO A 276 12.34 -16.66 10.52
C PRO A 276 11.14 -17.59 10.73
N GLY A 277 10.82 -18.43 9.74
CA GLY A 277 9.76 -19.44 9.82
C GLY A 277 8.40 -19.03 9.25
N VAL A 278 8.29 -17.81 8.70
CA VAL A 278 7.12 -17.35 7.94
C VAL A 278 7.53 -16.89 6.53
N ASP A 279 6.56 -16.68 5.64
CA ASP A 279 6.81 -15.96 4.40
C ASP A 279 7.09 -14.49 4.72
N ARG A 280 8.30 -14.02 4.36
CA ARG A 280 8.82 -12.72 4.77
C ARG A 280 8.93 -11.79 3.58
N PHE A 281 8.42 -10.57 3.77
CA PHE A 281 8.69 -9.47 2.86
C PHE A 281 10.11 -8.94 3.08
N LEU A 282 10.49 -8.72 4.34
CA LEU A 282 11.82 -8.25 4.72
C LEU A 282 12.55 -9.31 5.55
N THR A 283 13.60 -9.90 4.97
CA THR A 283 14.30 -11.05 5.57
C THR A 283 15.48 -10.67 6.46
N ASP A 284 16.03 -9.47 6.26
CA ASP A 284 17.20 -8.93 6.96
C ASP A 284 17.17 -7.39 6.88
N LEU A 285 18.12 -6.73 7.52
CA LEU A 285 18.31 -5.29 7.45
C LEU A 285 18.67 -4.85 6.01
N PRO A 286 18.30 -3.61 5.61
CA PRO A 286 18.58 -3.09 4.27
C PRO A 286 20.02 -3.30 3.76
N GLU A 287 21.01 -3.14 4.64
CA GLU A 287 22.43 -3.30 4.34
C GLU A 287 22.89 -4.74 4.07
N ASN A 288 22.09 -5.73 4.47
CA ASN A 288 22.37 -7.16 4.31
C ASN A 288 21.61 -7.78 3.14
N LEU A 289 20.71 -7.01 2.51
CA LEU A 289 19.91 -7.46 1.38
C LEU A 289 20.68 -7.27 0.06
N PRO A 290 20.44 -8.14 -0.94
CA PRO A 290 21.18 -8.16 -2.20
C PRO A 290 20.93 -6.93 -3.09
#